data_AF-A0A4Y9M009-F1
#
_entry.id   AF-A0A4Y9M009-F1
#
_cell.length_a   1.000
_cell.length_b   1.000
_cell.length_c   1.000
_cell.angle_alpha   90.00
_cell.angle_beta   90.00
_cell.angle_gamma   90.00
#
_symmetry.space_group_name_H-M   'P 1'
#
loop_
_entity.id
_entity.type
_entity.pdbx_description
1 polymer ?
#
loop_
_entity_poly.entity_id
_entity_poly.type
_entity_poly.pdbx_seq_one_letter_code
_entity_poly.pdbx_strand_id
1 'polypeptide(L)'
;MLQHCNIVRQVSEKIDGRSGLAHRAAVASYHFSVQIISRSQGRSALAAAAYRAGERIRDDKTGHLHDYSKRRGVVYAEVISPVGSASFLTQRELLWNYV
;
A
#
# COMPACT_ATOMS: atom_id res chain seq x y z
N MET A 1 9.58 -22.67 -0.28
CA MET A 1 9.33 -22.30 -1.68
C MET A 1 8.99 -20.81 -1.69
N LEU A 2 10.00 -20.00 -1.98
CA LEU A 2 9.99 -18.54 -1.84
C LEU A 2 9.28 -17.90 -3.05
N GLN A 3 8.16 -17.22 -2.82
CA GLN A 3 7.57 -16.32 -3.81
C GLN A 3 7.72 -14.89 -3.31
N HIS A 4 8.58 -14.17 -4.02
CA HIS A 4 9.02 -12.82 -3.75
C HIS A 4 7.96 -11.78 -4.16
N CYS A 5 7.99 -10.67 -3.42
CA CYS A 5 7.67 -9.29 -3.84
C CYS A 5 6.21 -8.89 -4.12
N ASN A 6 5.70 -8.01 -3.25
CA ASN A 6 4.74 -6.98 -3.66
C ASN A 6 5.21 -5.63 -3.07
N ILE A 7 6.16 -5.00 -3.76
CA ILE A 7 6.63 -3.65 -3.45
C ILE A 7 5.54 -2.66 -3.87
N VAL A 8 4.73 -2.24 -2.89
CA VAL A 8 3.89 -1.05 -3.03
C VAL A 8 4.70 0.11 -2.48
N ARG A 9 5.34 0.88 -3.36
CA ARG A 9 5.97 2.15 -2.98
C ARG A 9 4.86 3.12 -2.57
N GLN A 10 4.79 3.46 -1.28
CA GLN A 10 4.03 4.62 -0.82
C GLN A 10 4.96 5.82 -0.79
N VAL A 11 4.67 6.83 -1.62
CA VAL A 11 5.25 8.17 -1.48
C VAL A 11 4.23 8.98 -0.67
N SER A 12 4.57 9.32 0.56
CA SER A 12 3.74 10.16 1.45
C SER A 12 4.48 11.47 1.69
N GLU A 13 3.99 12.57 1.14
CA GLU A 13 4.51 13.90 1.44
C GLU A 13 4.00 14.35 2.82
N LYS A 14 4.94 14.68 3.72
CA LYS A 14 4.66 15.30 5.02
C LYS A 14 5.18 16.73 4.93
N ILE A 15 4.28 17.70 4.75
CA ILE A 15 4.65 19.12 4.72
C ILE A 15 4.65 19.64 6.16
N ASP A 16 5.81 19.63 6.81
CA ASP A 16 5.99 20.16 8.17
C ASP A 16 6.16 21.69 8.12
N GLY A 17 5.15 22.41 8.61
CA GLY A 17 5.20 23.86 8.82
C GLY A 17 5.85 24.20 10.15
N ARG A 18 7.14 24.58 10.14
CA ARG A 18 7.77 25.32 11.25
C ARG A 18 8.76 26.35 10.73
N SER A 19 8.52 27.60 11.10
CA SER A 19 9.31 28.81 10.87
C SER A 19 10.60 28.83 11.70
N GLY A 20 11.71 29.26 11.10
CA GLY A 20 12.94 29.68 11.80
C GLY A 20 14.22 29.44 10.99
N LEU A 21 14.90 30.54 10.62
CA LEU A 21 16.11 30.56 9.78
C LEU A 21 17.25 29.66 10.32
N ALA A 22 17.58 28.62 9.55
CA ALA A 22 18.93 28.09 9.41
C ALA A 22 18.97 27.38 8.05
N HIS A 23 19.93 27.74 7.19
CA HIS A 23 20.13 27.15 5.87
C HIS A 23 20.66 25.70 6.03
N ARG A 24 19.85 24.81 6.61
CA ARG A 24 20.12 23.38 6.64
C ARG A 24 19.95 22.92 5.20
N ALA A 25 21.06 22.51 4.57
CA ALA A 25 20.99 21.79 3.31
C ALA A 25 19.89 20.72 3.44
N ALA A 26 18.83 20.84 2.64
CA ALA A 26 17.73 19.89 2.64
C ALA A 26 18.31 18.56 2.14
N VAL A 27 18.73 17.71 3.08
CA VAL A 27 19.19 16.36 2.77
C VAL A 27 17.95 15.60 2.31
N ALA A 28 17.93 15.24 1.03
CA ALA A 28 17.01 14.25 0.53
C ALA A 28 17.37 12.91 1.19
N SER A 29 16.56 12.50 2.17
CA SER A 29 16.73 11.22 2.86
C SER A 29 15.78 10.18 2.25
N TYR A 30 16.35 9.07 1.77
CA TYR A 30 15.59 7.90 1.36
C TYR A 30 15.63 6.86 2.48
N HIS A 31 14.45 6.37 2.88
CA HIS A 31 14.32 5.30 3.86
C HIS A 31 13.58 4.12 3.23
N PHE A 32 14.11 2.91 3.42
CA PHE A 32 13.52 1.68 2.92
C PHE A 32 13.34 0.66 4.05
N SER A 33 12.15 0.08 4.11
CA SER A 33 11.84 -0.98 5.07
C SER A 33 10.92 -2.02 4.43
N VAL A 34 11.15 -3.29 4.75
CA VAL A 34 10.32 -4.42 4.32
C VAL A 34 9.78 -5.14 5.53
N GLN A 35 8.50 -5.50 5.48
CA GLN A 35 7.83 -6.25 6.54
C GLN A 35 6.97 -7.34 5.91
N ILE A 36 6.97 -8.53 6.51
CA ILE A 36 6.11 -9.64 6.09
C ILE A 36 4.72 -9.46 6.72
N ILE A 37 3.69 -9.62 5.90
CA ILE A 37 2.29 -9.64 6.35
C ILE A 37 1.90 -11.10 6.53
N SER A 38 1.54 -11.50 7.75
CA SER A 38 1.07 -12.85 8.05
C SER A 38 -0.29 -12.80 8.74
N ARG A 39 -1.21 -13.68 8.32
CA ARG A 39 -2.51 -13.86 8.97
C ARG A 39 -2.36 -14.37 10.41
N SER A 40 -1.34 -15.18 10.70
CA SER A 40 -1.06 -15.67 12.05
C SER A 40 -0.72 -14.55 13.04
N GLN A 41 -0.33 -13.36 12.55
CA GLN A 41 -0.07 -12.18 13.36
C GLN A 41 -1.28 -11.23 13.41
N GLY A 42 -2.47 -11.68 13.00
CA GLY A 42 -3.69 -10.87 12.97
C GLY A 42 -3.70 -9.80 11.88
N ARG A 43 -2.83 -9.90 10.86
CA ARG A 43 -2.74 -8.94 9.76
C ARG A 43 -3.47 -9.46 8.51
N SER A 44 -4.10 -8.55 7.77
CA SER A 44 -4.83 -8.86 6.54
C SER A 44 -4.14 -8.24 5.32
N ALA A 45 -3.98 -9.03 4.25
CA ALA A 45 -3.46 -8.54 2.98
C ALA A 45 -4.42 -7.51 2.34
N LEU A 46 -5.74 -7.77 2.42
CA LEU A 46 -6.80 -6.87 1.94
C LEU A 46 -6.76 -5.53 2.69
N ALA A 47 -6.68 -5.57 4.03
CA ALA A 47 -6.58 -4.35 4.83
C ALA A 47 -5.32 -3.54 4.48
N ALA A 48 -4.18 -4.20 4.32
CA ALA A 48 -2.92 -3.54 3.97
C ALA A 48 -2.96 -2.94 2.55
N ALA A 49 -3.57 -3.65 1.60
CA ALA A 49 -3.75 -3.17 0.23
C ALA A 49 -4.67 -1.95 0.18
N ALA A 50 -5.85 -2.03 0.81
CA ALA A 50 -6.80 -0.93 0.90
C ALA A 50 -6.17 0.29 1.57
N TYR A 51 -5.45 0.09 2.68
CA TYR A 51 -4.72 1.16 3.36
C TYR A 51 -3.74 1.85 2.41
N ARG A 52 -2.90 1.07 1.71
CA ARG A 52 -1.84 1.61 0.84
C ARG A 52 -2.38 2.30 -0.43
N ALA A 53 -3.51 1.84 -0.95
CA ALA A 53 -4.16 2.46 -2.09
C ALA A 53 -5.10 3.61 -1.69
N GLY A 54 -5.47 3.71 -0.41
CA GLY A 54 -6.45 4.70 0.05
C GLY A 54 -7.84 4.43 -0.52
N GLU A 55 -8.24 3.16 -0.62
CA GLU A 55 -9.49 2.74 -1.26
C GLU A 55 -10.36 1.85 -0.37
N ARG A 56 -11.50 1.43 -0.91
CA ARG A 56 -12.42 0.48 -0.28
C ARG A 56 -12.20 -0.90 -0.90
N ILE A 57 -11.96 -1.91 -0.07
CA ILE A 57 -11.86 -3.30 -0.51
C ILE A 57 -12.67 -4.18 0.43
N ARG A 58 -13.54 -5.03 -0.12
CA ARG A 58 -14.28 -6.03 0.64
C ARG A 58 -13.47 -7.31 0.76
N ASP A 59 -13.46 -7.89 1.95
CA ASP A 59 -13.00 -9.27 2.18
C ASP A 59 -14.20 -10.21 2.02
N ASP A 60 -14.15 -11.08 1.02
CA ASP A 60 -15.23 -12.04 0.74
C ASP A 60 -15.26 -13.20 1.74
N LYS A 61 -14.12 -13.52 2.38
CA LYS A 61 -14.02 -14.62 3.35
C LYS A 61 -14.62 -14.23 4.70
N THR A 62 -14.43 -12.98 5.12
CA THR A 62 -14.91 -12.48 6.41
C THR A 62 -16.12 -11.57 6.31
N GLY A 63 -16.44 -11.07 5.11
CA GLY A 63 -17.49 -10.10 4.86
C GLY A 63 -17.13 -8.67 5.29
N HIS A 64 -15.95 -8.44 5.85
CA HIS A 64 -15.53 -7.11 6.32
C HIS A 64 -15.17 -6.18 5.18
N LEU A 65 -15.56 -4.91 5.31
CA LEU A 65 -15.17 -3.85 4.38
C LEU A 65 -14.02 -3.04 4.96
N HIS A 66 -12.88 -3.03 4.29
CA HIS A 66 -11.75 -2.18 4.61
C HIS A 66 -11.86 -0.86 3.85
N ASP A 67 -12.36 0.19 4.51
CA ASP A 67 -12.55 1.52 3.91
C ASP A 67 -11.47 2.50 4.36
N TYR A 68 -10.53 2.78 3.46
CA TYR A 68 -9.51 3.79 3.62
C TYR A 68 -9.64 4.94 2.62
N SER A 69 -10.84 5.15 2.04
CA SER A 69 -11.11 6.22 1.06
C SER A 69 -10.81 7.64 1.58
N LYS A 70 -10.80 7.83 2.89
CA LYS A 70 -10.51 9.12 3.54
C LYS A 70 -9.01 9.37 3.73
N ARG A 71 -8.15 8.44 3.31
CA ARG A 71 -6.71 8.57 3.48
C ARG A 71 -6.17 9.66 2.55
N ARG A 72 -5.45 10.61 3.15
CA ARG A 72 -4.75 11.68 2.43
C ARG A 72 -3.29 11.29 2.16
N GLY A 73 -2.69 11.90 1.15
CA GLY A 73 -1.28 11.69 0.82
C GLY A 73 -0.99 10.45 -0.04
N VAL A 74 -2.01 9.78 -0.58
CA VAL A 74 -1.82 8.80 -1.65
C VAL A 74 -1.84 9.55 -2.98
N VAL A 75 -0.65 9.82 -3.53
CA VAL A 75 -0.52 10.52 -4.83
C VAL A 75 -0.72 9.56 -6.01
N TYR A 76 -0.31 8.30 -5.83
CA TYR A 76 -0.38 7.27 -6.86
C TYR A 76 -0.49 5.88 -6.25
N ALA A 77 -1.29 5.02 -6.86
CA ALA A 77 -1.41 3.61 -6.51
C ALA A 77 -1.79 2.76 -7.73
N GLU A 78 -1.01 1.72 -8.01
CA GLU A 78 -1.20 0.84 -9.16
C GLU A 78 -0.94 -0.61 -8.76
N VAL A 79 -1.53 -1.56 -9.48
CA VAL A 79 -1.16 -2.97 -9.45
C VAL A 79 -0.44 -3.30 -10.75
N ILE A 80 0.82 -3.75 -10.63
CA ILE A 80 1.64 -4.12 -11.78
C ILE A 80 1.55 -5.63 -11.98
N SER A 81 1.24 -6.06 -13.20
CA SER A 81 1.12 -7.48 -13.55
C SER A 81 2.07 -7.84 -14.70
N PRO A 82 2.66 -9.05 -14.72
CA PRO A 82 3.46 -9.51 -15.85
C PRO A 82 2.67 -9.55 -17.17
N VAL A 83 3.37 -9.47 -18.30
CA VAL A 83 2.76 -9.66 -19.62
C VAL A 83 2.13 -11.06 -19.72
N GLY A 84 0.92 -11.15 -20.26
CA GLY A 84 0.18 -12.42 -20.38
C GLY A 84 -0.56 -12.84 -19.12
N SER A 85 -0.61 -11.98 -18.09
CA SER A 85 -1.38 -12.23 -16.87
C SER A 85 -2.88 -12.16 -17.10
N ALA A 86 -3.64 -12.87 -16.27
CA ALA A 86 -5.09 -12.74 -16.24
C ALA A 86 -5.50 -11.29 -15.93
N SER A 87 -6.49 -10.79 -16.65
CA SER A 87 -6.93 -9.39 -16.57
C SER A 87 -7.40 -8.97 -15.17
N PHE A 88 -7.91 -9.91 -14.36
CA PHE A 88 -8.37 -9.61 -13.00
C PHE A 88 -7.22 -9.25 -12.05
N LEU A 89 -5.97 -9.61 -12.37
CA LEU A 89 -4.82 -9.33 -11.51
C LEU A 89 -4.52 -7.84 -11.39
N THR A 90 -5.00 -6.99 -12.31
CA THR A 90 -4.90 -5.52 -12.19
C THR A 90 -5.98 -4.93 -11.28
N GLN A 91 -7.04 -5.68 -10.97
CA GLN A 91 -8.10 -5.28 -10.06
C GLN A 91 -7.73 -5.67 -8.63
N ARG A 92 -7.47 -4.68 -7.78
CA ARG A 92 -6.91 -4.88 -6.45
C ARG A 92 -7.81 -5.74 -5.55
N GLU A 93 -9.11 -5.49 -5.56
CA GLU A 93 -10.08 -6.26 -4.77
C GLU A 93 -10.12 -7.73 -5.17
N LEU A 94 -10.16 -8.04 -6.48
CA LEU A 94 -10.15 -9.42 -6.97
C LEU A 94 -8.82 -10.10 -6.67
N LEU A 95 -7.70 -9.41 -6.93
CA LEU A 95 -6.36 -9.93 -6.68
C LEU A 95 -6.19 -10.38 -5.22
N TRP A 96 -6.53 -9.53 -4.25
CA TRP A 96 -6.25 -9.81 -2.84
C TRP A 96 -7.27 -10.72 -2.17
N ASN A 97 -8.47 -10.89 -2.74
CA ASN A 97 -9.41 -11.93 -2.29
C ASN A 97 -9.00 -13.34 -2.75
N TYR A 98 -8.30 -13.43 -3.89
CA TYR A 98 -7.82 -14.71 -4.43
C TYR A 98 -6.70 -15.34 -3.58
N VAL A 99 -5.92 -14.54 -2.85
CA VAL A 99 -4.82 -14.97 -1.97
C VAL A 99 -5.33 -15.44 -0.60
#